data_AF-A0A7V4GZD0-F1
#
_entry.id   AF-A0A7V4GZD0-F1
#
_cell.length_a   1.000
_cell.length_b   1.000
_cell.length_c   1.000
_cell.angle_alpha   90.00
_cell.angle_beta   90.00
_cell.angle_gamma   90.00
#
_symmetry.space_group_name_H-M   'P 1'
#
loop_
_entity.id
_entity.type
_entity.pdbx_description
1 polymer ?
#
loop_
_entity_poly.entity_id
_entity_poly.type
_entity_poly.pdbx_seq_one_letter_code
_entity_poly.pdbx_strand_id
1 'polypeptide(L)' 'MWLWIILLIVGFVCIIKGADWLIDGSSSLARKYHLSELTIGLTIVAFGTSAPELVVSLFAAAGGH' A
#
# COMPACT_ATOMS: atom_id res chain seq x y z
N MET A 1 -14.48 -22.92 -6.57
CA MET A 1 -14.01 -22.71 -5.18
C MET A 1 -12.52 -22.38 -5.15
N TRP A 2 -11.65 -23.30 -5.58
CA TRP A 2 -10.17 -23.14 -5.53
C TRP A 2 -9.63 -21.93 -6.31
N LEU A 3 -10.18 -21.67 -7.52
CA LEU A 3 -9.75 -20.53 -8.34
C LEU A 3 -9.94 -19.17 -7.64
N TRP A 4 -11.07 -18.98 -6.95
CA TRP A 4 -11.36 -17.74 -6.21
C TRP A 4 -10.35 -17.51 -5.08
N ILE A 5 -9.97 -18.57 -4.37
CA ILE A 5 -8.97 -18.50 -3.30
C ILE A 5 -7.60 -18.12 -3.87
N ILE A 6 -7.20 -18.69 -5.01
CA ILE A 6 -5.94 -18.34 -5.68
C ILE A 6 -5.96 -16.87 -6.10
N LEU A 7 -7.03 -16.41 -6.75
CA LEU A 7 -7.17 -15.02 -7.19
C LEU A 7 -7.13 -14.05 -6.00
N LEU A 8 -7.75 -14.40 -4.88
CA LEU A 8 -7.70 -13.61 -3.65
C LEU A 8 -6.26 -13.49 -3.14
N ILE A 9 -5.55 -14.62 -2.99
CA ILE A 9 -4.16 -14.62 -2.50
C ILE A 9 -3.25 -13.82 -3.42
N VAL A 10 -3.37 -14.01 -4.74
CA VAL A 10 -2.56 -13.28 -5.73
C VAL A 10 -2.84 -11.78 -5.67
N GLY A 11 -4.12 -11.37 -5.63
CA GLY A 11 -4.51 -9.97 -5.51
C GLY A 11 -4.00 -9.32 -4.22
N PHE A 12 -4.11 -10.04 -3.09
CA PHE A 12 -3.62 -9.57 -1.80
C PHE A 12 -2.10 -9.37 -1.80
N VAL A 13 -1.36 -10.34 -2.32
CA VAL A 13 0.10 -10.24 -2.46
C VAL A 13 0.49 -9.09 -3.40
N CYS A 14 -0.21 -8.91 -4.51
CA CYS A 14 0.03 -7.81 -5.44
C CYS A 14 -0.16 -6.44 -4.77
N ILE A 15 -1.23 -6.26 -3.99
CA ILE A 15 -1.51 -4.99 -3.31
C ILE A 15 -0.47 -4.70 -2.23
N ILE A 16 -0.08 -5.71 -1.44
CA ILE A 16 0.93 -5.54 -0.38
C ILE A 16 2.28 -5.18 -0.99
N LYS A 17 2.75 -5.93 -1.99
CA LYS A 17 4.03 -5.64 -2.65
C LYS A 17 4.01 -4.30 -3.38
N GLY A 18 2.87 -3.93 -3.96
CA GLY A 18 2.71 -2.62 -4.59
C GLY A 18 2.85 -1.47 -3.58
N ALA A 19 2.23 -1.61 -2.40
CA ALA A 19 2.36 -0.64 -1.33
C ALA A 19 3.79 -0.57 -0.78
N ASP A 20 4.45 -1.70 -0.58
CA ASP A 20 5.83 -1.80 -0.10
C ASP A 20 6.80 -1.08 -1.06
N TRP A 21 6.70 -1.36 -2.37
CA TRP A 21 7.49 -0.68 -3.40
C TRP A 21 7.21 0.83 -3.47
N LEU A 22 5.96 1.25 -3.26
CA LEU A 22 5.62 2.66 -3.19
C LEU A 22 6.28 3.35 -1.99
N ILE A 23 6.27 2.71 -0.82
CA ILE A 23 6.88 3.23 0.42
C ILE A 23 8.39 3.34 0.23
N ASP A 24 9.05 2.31 -0.28
CA ASP A 24 10.49 2.30 -0.50
C ASP A 24 10.93 3.35 -1.52
N GLY A 25 10.23 3.43 -2.66
CA GLY A 25 10.52 4.43 -3.69
C GLY A 25 10.32 5.86 -3.17
N SER A 26 9.21 6.11 -2.48
CA SER A 26 8.88 7.42 -1.91
C SER A 26 9.86 7.80 -0.78
N SER A 27 10.21 6.85 0.08
CA SER A 27 11.17 7.06 1.18
C SER A 27 12.57 7.34 0.64
N SER A 28 13.00 6.63 -0.41
CA SER A 28 14.27 6.89 -1.09
C SER A 28 14.31 8.28 -1.73
N LEU A 29 13.21 8.73 -2.35
CA LEU A 29 13.11 10.09 -2.85
C LEU A 29 13.21 11.10 -1.70
N ALA A 30 12.43 10.91 -0.65
CA ALA A 30 12.40 11.83 0.49
C ALA A 30 13.77 12.00 1.16
N ARG A 31 14.53 10.90 1.34
CA ARG A 31 15.92 10.95 1.82
C ARG A 31 16.83 11.76 0.90
N LYS A 32 16.65 11.64 -0.43
CA LYS A 32 17.40 12.42 -1.42
C LYS A 32 17.11 13.93 -1.35
N TYR A 33 15.93 14.31 -0.87
CA TYR A 33 15.56 15.70 -0.59
C TYR A 33 15.90 16.15 0.84
N HIS A 34 16.73 15.40 1.58
CA HIS A 34 17.13 15.71 2.96
C HIS A 34 15.98 15.86 3.95
N LEU A 35 14.85 15.18 3.71
CA LEU A 35 13.77 15.09 4.69
C LEU A 35 14.20 14.23 5.88
N SER A 36 13.71 14.58 7.07
CA SER A 36 14.03 13.83 8.29
C SER A 36 13.38 12.44 8.29
N GLU A 37 14.06 11.45 8.87
CA GLU A 37 13.51 10.09 9.05
C GLU A 37 12.17 10.10 9.80
N LEU A 38 11.99 11.05 10.74
CA LEU A 38 10.73 11.24 11.45
C LEU A 38 9.60 11.65 10.51
N THR A 39 9.85 12.59 9.60
CA THR A 39 8.85 13.01 8.61
C THR A 39 8.49 11.85 7.68
N ILE A 40 9.49 11.09 7.22
CA ILE A 40 9.29 9.92 6.34
C ILE A 40 8.45 8.85 7.05
N GLY A 41 8.79 8.50 8.30
CA GLY A 41 8.05 7.52 9.08
C GLY A 41 6.62 7.95 9.40
N LEU A 42 6.44 9.20 9.85
CA LEU A 42 5.14 9.71 10.27
C LEU A 42 4.18 9.95 9.09
N THR A 43 4.70 10.14 7.88
CA THR A 43 3.87 10.44 6.70
C THR A 43 3.88 9.31 5.68
N ILE A 44 5.02 9.03 5.04
CA ILE A 44 5.13 8.09 3.92
C ILE A 44 4.87 6.66 4.38
N VAL A 45 5.54 6.23 5.46
CA VAL A 45 5.39 4.86 5.95
C VAL A 45 4.01 4.66 6.55
N ALA A 46 3.57 5.57 7.43
CA ALA A 46 2.24 5.50 8.04
C ALA A 46 1.10 5.49 7.00
N PHE A 47 1.20 6.29 5.94
CA PHE A 47 0.21 6.30 4.87
C PHE A 47 0.29 5.03 4.01
N GLY A 48 1.50 4.60 3.66
CA GLY A 48 1.71 3.43 2.82
C GLY A 48 1.22 2.11 3.45
N THR A 49 1.30 1.96 4.78
CA THR A 49 0.77 0.78 5.47
C THR A 49 -0.75 0.67 5.36
N SER A 50 -1.46 1.80 5.31
CA SER A 50 -2.92 1.86 5.17
C SER A 50 -3.40 1.93 3.73
N ALA A 51 -2.49 2.06 2.75
CA ALA A 51 -2.85 2.13 1.33
C ALA A 51 -3.57 0.85 0.81
N PRO A 52 -3.13 -0.38 1.15
CA PRO A 52 -3.86 -1.60 0.84
C PRO A 52 -5.32 -1.57 1.32
N GLU A 53 -5.51 -1.19 2.58
CA GLU A 53 -6.83 -1.14 3.23
C GLU A 53 -7.72 -0.10 2.56
N LEU A 54 -7.18 1.11 2.31
CA LEU A 54 -7.90 2.17 1.61
C LEU A 54 -8.38 1.73 0.23
N VAL A 55 -7.52 1.06 -0.53
CA VAL A 55 -7.86 0.57 -1.87
C VAL A 55 -8.97 -0.47 -1.79
N VAL A 56 -8.85 -1.44 -0.88
CA VAL A 56 -9.88 -2.47 -0.68
C VAL A 56 -11.21 -1.85 -0.23
N SER A 57 -11.19 -0.91 0.71
CA SER A 57 -12.39 -0.20 1.18
C SER A 57 -13.05 0.64 0.08
N LEU A 58 -12.25 1.30 -0.75
CA LEU A 58 -12.77 2.08 -1.88
C LEU A 58 -13.44 1.18 -2.92
N PHE A 59 -12.83 0.03 -3.25
CA PHE A 59 -13.43 -0.93 -4.17
C PHE A 59 -14.70 -1.57 -3.60
N ALA A 60 -14.75 -1.85 -2.30
CA ALA A 60 -15.96 -2.35 -1.63
C ALA A 60 -17.10 -1.31 -1.75
N ALA A 61 -16.81 -0.07 -1.32
CA ALA A 61 -17.78 1.03 -1.36
C ALA A 61 -18.26 1.33 -2.79
N ALA A 62 -17.36 1.35 -3.77
CA ALA A 62 -17.69 1.57 -5.18
C ALA A 62 -18.52 0.41 -5.78
N GLY A 63 -18.29 -0.81 -5.30
CA GLY A 63 -19.08 -2.00 -5.65
C GLY A 63 -20.44 -2.08 -4.95
N GLY A 64 -20.82 -1.07 -4.15
CA GLY A 64 -22.07 -1.04 -3.41
C GLY A 64 -22.13 -1.98 -2.19
N HIS A 65 -20.97 -2.39 -1.67
CA HIS A 65 -20.80 -3.18 -0.44
C HIS A 65 -20.22 -2.31 0.66
#